data_AF-A0A9D2JYL9-F1
#
_entry.id   AF-A0A9D2JYL9-F1
#
_cell.length_a   1.000
_cell.length_b   1.000
_cell.length_c   1.000
_cell.angle_alpha   90.00
_cell.angle_beta   90.00
_cell.angle_gamma   90.00
#
_symmetry.space_group_name_H-M   'P 1'
#
loop_
_entity.id
_entity.type
_entity.pdbx_description
1 polymer ?
#
loop_
_entity_poly.entity_id
_entity_poly.type
_entity_poly.pdbx_seq_one_letter_code
_entity_poly.pdbx_strand_id
1 'polypeptide(L)'
;MAIKRAFRLLTDNFTNVFKLLLYRLVMGALFVGLSYFILDLGLKSLLEGPEMQHVLTMIGDFFEALVSGRTGYLEAFRENFTEALKALFFAFTEDLSSIVGSFAGVVALYLVFRFLNGIATFAMMSISFDRLSTFGKTSFSAAYFENLGRAVRYHLLYVPLSFLYDVLALVLCWFFFFYAPSLMGSTGVGTILLGLSLTVAVYIVLQALKLTFISSWMPYAVENKKVLAGWKDTFTLRGKFVRRFVSYLLAIYLMVVINVVCGFCTLGSFLLITLPASAIYLLWLQLVLYYHENGRKYYLHARKVVGDAEDMPVESEIDLDLES
;
A
#
# COMPACT_ATOMS: atom_id res chain seq x y z
N MET A 1 -15.87 1.85 18.41
CA MET A 1 -14.95 1.51 19.51
C MET A 1 -13.61 0.92 19.02
N ALA A 2 -13.59 -0.04 18.10
CA ALA A 2 -12.35 -0.67 17.61
C ALA A 2 -11.33 0.32 17.03
N ILE A 3 -11.78 1.26 16.18
CA ILE A 3 -10.97 2.34 15.58
C ILE A 3 -10.26 3.19 16.65
N LYS A 4 -11.01 3.66 17.66
CA LYS A 4 -10.46 4.45 18.78
C LYS A 4 -9.42 3.66 19.59
N ARG A 5 -9.67 2.37 19.84
CA ARG A 5 -8.75 1.49 20.58
C ARG A 5 -7.48 1.21 19.77
N ALA A 6 -7.60 0.93 18.47
CA ALA A 6 -6.47 0.76 17.57
C ALA A 6 -5.61 2.03 17.45
N PHE A 7 -6.24 3.21 17.38
CA PHE A 7 -5.53 4.48 17.36
C PHE A 7 -4.73 4.69 18.65
N ARG A 8 -5.32 4.40 19.81
CA ARG A 8 -4.61 4.50 21.10
C ARG A 8 -3.44 3.52 21.19
N LEU A 9 -3.61 2.29 20.72
CA LEU A 9 -2.51 1.31 20.69
C LEU A 9 -1.37 1.74 19.75
N LEU A 10 -1.69 2.42 18.64
CA LEU A 10 -0.69 3.04 17.77
C LEU A 10 0.09 4.13 18.51
N THR A 11 -0.59 5.05 19.20
CA THR A 11 0.08 6.14 19.93
C THR A 11 0.97 5.62 21.05
N ASP A 12 0.50 4.61 21.80
CA ASP A 12 1.24 4.03 22.92
C ASP A 12 2.46 3.22 22.47
N ASN A 13 2.47 2.75 21.22
CA ASN A 13 3.56 1.94 20.65
C ASN A 13 4.15 2.61 19.41
N PHE A 14 4.17 3.94 19.35
CA PHE A 14 4.56 4.68 18.15
C PHE A 14 6.01 4.41 17.71
N THR A 15 6.89 3.99 18.62
CA THR A 15 8.27 3.55 18.30
C THR A 15 8.32 2.47 17.21
N ASN A 16 7.29 1.64 17.12
CA ASN A 16 7.17 0.60 16.10
C ASN A 16 7.05 1.19 14.67
N VAL A 17 6.52 2.41 14.53
CA VAL A 17 6.44 3.15 13.25
C VAL A 17 7.85 3.40 12.69
N PHE A 18 8.78 3.87 13.52
CA PHE A 18 10.14 4.17 13.09
C PHE A 18 10.92 2.91 12.69
N LYS A 19 10.72 1.79 13.40
CA LYS A 19 11.36 0.52 13.05
C LYS A 19 10.92 0.04 11.67
N LEU A 20 9.61 0.08 11.40
CA LEU A 20 9.06 -0.29 10.10
C LEU A 20 9.47 0.69 9.00
N LEU A 21 9.51 1.99 9.30
CA LEU A 21 9.98 3.02 8.38
C LEU A 21 11.43 2.78 7.97
N LEU A 22 12.33 2.58 8.93
CA LEU A 22 13.75 2.33 8.65
C LEU A 22 13.92 1.12 7.73
N TYR A 23 13.24 0.01 8.04
CA TYR A 23 13.24 -1.18 7.18
C TYR A 23 12.77 -0.85 5.76
N ARG A 24 11.63 -0.16 5.62
CA ARG A 24 11.06 0.21 4.32
C ARG A 24 11.93 1.16 3.52
N LEU A 25 12.64 2.09 4.16
CA LEU A 25 13.57 3.00 3.50
C LEU A 25 14.79 2.25 2.96
N VAL A 26 15.40 1.38 3.77
CA VAL A 26 16.55 0.58 3.33
C VAL A 26 16.16 -0.33 2.17
N MET A 27 15.05 -1.07 2.30
CA MET A 27 14.54 -1.92 1.23
C MET A 27 14.12 -1.10 0.01
N GLY A 28 13.51 0.07 0.21
CA GLY A 28 13.08 0.96 -0.87
C GLY A 28 14.27 1.46 -1.68
N ALA A 29 15.31 1.97 -1.02
CA ALA A 29 16.52 2.45 -1.69
C ALA A 29 17.20 1.33 -2.50
N LEU A 30 17.31 0.14 -1.93
CA LEU A 30 17.91 -1.02 -2.60
C LEU A 30 17.12 -1.43 -3.85
N PHE A 31 15.79 -1.57 -3.74
CA PHE A 31 14.97 -2.01 -4.86
C PHE A 31 14.77 -0.94 -5.92
N VAL A 32 14.70 0.35 -5.55
CA VAL A 32 14.70 1.46 -6.52
C VAL A 32 16.01 1.46 -7.32
N GLY A 33 17.16 1.28 -6.67
CA GLY A 33 18.44 1.17 -7.36
C GLY A 33 18.51 -0.01 -8.32
N LEU A 34 18.04 -1.20 -7.90
CA LEU A 34 17.98 -2.37 -8.77
C LEU A 34 17.00 -2.19 -9.93
N SER A 35 15.82 -1.60 -9.69
CA SER A 35 14.84 -1.32 -10.75
C SER A 35 15.38 -0.31 -11.75
N TYR A 36 16.08 0.74 -11.30
CA TYR A 36 16.76 1.68 -12.18
C TYR A 36 17.77 0.97 -13.07
N PHE A 37 18.62 0.11 -12.50
CA PHE A 37 19.62 -0.64 -13.27
C PHE A 37 18.99 -1.57 -14.32
N ILE A 38 17.91 -2.28 -14.00
CA ILE A 38 17.19 -3.14 -14.96
C ILE A 38 16.57 -2.31 -16.09
N LEU A 39 15.90 -1.21 -15.75
CA LEU A 39 15.28 -0.32 -16.73
C LEU A 39 16.33 0.33 -17.62
N ASP A 40 17.44 0.81 -17.05
CA ASP A 40 18.55 1.36 -17.80
C ASP A 40 19.10 0.32 -18.79
N LEU A 41 19.46 -0.88 -18.32
CA LEU A 41 20.02 -1.93 -19.19
C LEU A 41 19.14 -2.29 -20.38
N GLY A 42 17.83 -2.41 -20.18
CA GLY A 42 16.95 -2.88 -21.24
C GLY A 42 16.20 -1.81 -22.02
N LEU A 43 16.25 -0.54 -21.59
CA LEU A 43 15.74 0.61 -22.33
C LEU A 43 16.86 1.48 -22.94
N LYS A 44 18.14 1.24 -22.61
CA LYS A 44 19.24 2.07 -23.09
C LYS A 44 19.36 2.11 -24.61
N SER A 45 19.22 0.97 -25.30
CA SER A 45 19.23 0.93 -26.77
C SER A 45 18.16 1.83 -27.38
N LEU A 46 17.03 1.93 -26.69
CA LEU A 46 15.85 2.68 -27.11
C LEU A 46 15.96 4.18 -26.78
N LEU A 47 16.44 4.50 -25.57
CA LEU A 47 16.58 5.87 -25.06
C LEU A 47 17.74 6.60 -25.73
N GLU A 48 18.84 5.90 -26.03
CA GLU A 48 20.00 6.44 -26.73
C GLU A 48 19.95 6.20 -28.24
N GLY A 49 18.87 5.60 -28.74
CA GLY A 49 18.69 5.30 -30.15
C GLY A 49 18.58 6.56 -31.02
N PRO A 50 19.01 6.47 -32.30
CA PRO A 50 18.99 7.62 -33.22
C PRO A 50 17.59 8.18 -33.42
N GLU A 51 16.56 7.32 -33.43
CA GLU A 51 15.16 7.73 -33.58
C GLU A 51 14.66 8.55 -32.38
N MET A 52 15.02 8.17 -31.15
CA MET A 52 14.62 8.91 -29.95
C MET A 52 15.32 10.27 -29.88
N GLN A 53 16.62 10.31 -30.20
CA GLN A 53 17.35 11.57 -30.29
C GLN A 53 16.77 12.48 -31.37
N HIS A 54 16.38 11.93 -32.52
CA HIS A 54 15.78 12.68 -33.61
C HIS A 54 14.46 13.37 -33.18
N VAL A 55 13.58 12.64 -32.48
CA VAL A 55 12.34 13.20 -31.93
C VAL A 55 12.63 14.29 -30.89
N LEU A 56 13.60 14.08 -29.99
CA LEU A 56 13.99 15.09 -29.00
C LEU A 56 14.55 16.35 -29.66
N THR A 57 15.37 16.21 -30.70
CA THR A 57 15.89 17.35 -31.46
C THR A 57 14.77 18.11 -32.17
N MET A 58 13.81 17.42 -32.80
CA MET A 58 12.65 18.06 -33.43
C MET A 58 11.81 18.84 -32.41
N ILE A 59 11.61 18.32 -31.19
CA ILE A 59 10.91 19.06 -30.12
C ILE A 59 11.69 20.34 -29.77
N GLY A 60 13.01 20.25 -29.62
CA GLY A 60 13.86 21.41 -29.36
C GLY A 60 13.79 22.47 -30.47
N ASP A 61 13.95 22.02 -31.71
CA ASP A 61 13.89 22.87 -32.91
C ASP A 61 12.51 23.52 -33.08
N PHE A 62 11.43 22.84 -32.70
CA PHE A 62 10.08 23.41 -32.68
C PHE A 62 9.98 24.59 -31.73
N PHE A 63 10.49 24.45 -30.49
CA PHE A 63 10.50 25.55 -29.53
C PHE A 63 11.41 26.71 -30.00
N GLU A 64 12.57 26.41 -30.61
CA GLU A 64 13.43 27.43 -31.20
C GLU A 64 12.74 28.17 -32.36
N ALA A 65 12.07 27.44 -33.26
CA ALA A 65 11.33 28.00 -34.39
C ALA A 65 10.13 28.86 -33.93
N LEU A 66 9.48 28.47 -32.83
CA LEU A 66 8.37 29.22 -32.22
C LEU A 66 8.85 30.56 -31.67
N VAL A 67 10.02 30.59 -31.03
CA VAL A 67 10.63 31.82 -30.46
C VAL A 67 11.26 32.70 -31.53
N SER A 68 11.86 32.11 -32.57
CA SER A 68 12.57 32.82 -33.65
C SER A 68 11.68 33.23 -34.83
N GLY A 69 10.41 32.80 -34.87
CA GLY A 69 9.44 33.19 -35.90
C GLY A 69 9.63 32.50 -37.26
N ARG A 70 10.25 31.31 -37.31
CA ARG A 70 10.47 30.55 -38.57
C ARG A 70 9.19 29.80 -39.01
N THR A 71 8.26 30.52 -39.63
CA THR A 71 6.93 29.99 -40.02
C THR A 71 6.98 28.80 -40.99
N GLY A 72 7.93 28.76 -41.92
CA GLY A 72 8.07 27.63 -42.87
C GLY A 72 8.46 26.30 -42.22
N TYR A 73 9.21 26.33 -41.10
CA TYR A 73 9.52 25.12 -40.34
C TYR A 73 8.28 24.58 -39.59
N LEU A 74 7.46 25.49 -39.04
CA LEU A 74 6.26 25.15 -38.28
C LEU A 74 5.17 24.50 -39.16
N GLU A 75 5.07 24.87 -40.44
CA GLU A 75 4.13 24.26 -41.39
C GLU A 75 4.50 22.81 -41.73
N ALA A 76 5.80 22.52 -41.95
CA ALA A 76 6.29 21.18 -42.26
C ALA A 76 6.47 20.30 -41.01
N PHE A 77 6.53 20.90 -39.81
CA PHE A 77 6.79 20.19 -38.56
C PHE A 77 5.80 19.06 -38.30
N ARG A 78 4.50 19.28 -38.52
CA ARG A 78 3.47 18.27 -38.22
C ARG A 78 3.69 16.98 -38.99
N GLU A 79 4.05 17.07 -40.26
CA GLU A 79 4.22 15.91 -41.14
C GLU A 79 5.52 15.17 -40.79
N ASN A 80 6.64 15.90 -40.69
CA ASN A 80 7.94 15.36 -40.31
C ASN A 80 7.94 14.74 -38.91
N PHE A 81 7.24 15.36 -37.95
CA PHE A 81 7.12 14.84 -36.59
C PHE A 81 6.25 13.59 -36.54
N THR A 82 5.19 13.51 -37.35
CA THR A 82 4.36 12.29 -37.44
C THR A 82 5.16 11.13 -38.03
N GLU A 83 6.03 11.40 -39.00
CA GLU A 83 6.92 10.39 -39.59
C GLU A 83 8.00 9.93 -38.61
N ALA A 84 8.66 10.87 -37.90
CA ALA A 84 9.61 10.56 -36.85
C ALA A 84 8.98 9.74 -35.70
N LEU A 85 7.73 10.04 -35.32
CA LEU A 85 6.99 9.24 -34.34
C LEU A 85 6.68 7.83 -34.83
N LYS A 86 6.36 7.65 -36.12
CA LYS A 86 6.17 6.31 -36.70
C LYS A 86 7.47 5.52 -36.71
N ALA A 87 8.58 6.14 -37.10
CA ALA A 87 9.90 5.51 -37.09
C ALA A 87 10.31 5.08 -35.68
N LEU A 88 10.12 5.97 -34.69
CA LEU A 88 10.29 5.64 -33.28
C LEU A 88 9.40 4.47 -32.86
N PHE A 89 8.11 4.48 -33.23
CA PHE A 89 7.19 3.39 -32.91
C PHE A 89 7.64 2.05 -33.49
N PHE A 90 8.16 2.03 -34.72
CA PHE A 90 8.74 0.82 -35.32
C PHE A 90 9.96 0.32 -34.56
N ALA A 91 10.89 1.21 -34.19
CA ALA A 91 12.04 0.85 -33.35
C ALA A 91 11.61 0.27 -31.99
N PHE A 92 10.54 0.83 -31.38
CA PHE A 92 9.90 0.26 -30.18
C PHE A 92 9.35 -1.15 -30.40
N THR A 93 8.80 -1.45 -31.58
CA THR A 93 8.27 -2.80 -31.89
C THR A 93 9.36 -3.83 -32.17
N GLU A 94 10.51 -3.41 -32.69
CA GLU A 94 11.66 -4.31 -32.91
C GLU A 94 12.31 -4.73 -31.59
N ASP A 95 12.49 -3.79 -30.66
CA ASP A 95 13.06 -4.02 -29.33
C ASP A 95 12.02 -4.47 -28.28
N LEU A 96 10.80 -4.81 -28.71
CA LEU A 96 9.69 -5.14 -27.81
C LEU A 96 10.01 -6.29 -26.84
N SER A 97 10.87 -7.23 -27.25
CA SER A 97 11.34 -8.32 -26.39
C SER A 97 12.20 -7.81 -25.21
N SER A 98 13.10 -6.86 -25.45
CA SER A 98 13.94 -6.23 -24.43
C SER A 98 13.09 -5.37 -23.49
N ILE A 99 12.15 -4.61 -24.05
CA ILE A 99 11.21 -3.77 -23.30
C ILE A 99 10.36 -4.65 -22.38
N VAL A 100 9.69 -5.68 -22.92
CA VAL A 100 8.85 -6.60 -22.15
C VAL A 100 9.69 -7.34 -21.10
N GLY A 101 10.91 -7.76 -21.42
CA GLY A 101 11.83 -8.39 -20.48
C GLY A 101 12.19 -7.47 -19.31
N SER A 102 12.42 -6.18 -19.57
CA SER A 102 12.73 -5.17 -18.56
C SER A 102 11.55 -4.89 -17.64
N PHE A 103 10.37 -4.69 -18.21
CA PHE A 103 9.14 -4.54 -17.43
C PHE A 103 8.82 -5.78 -16.61
N ALA A 104 8.97 -6.98 -17.18
CA ALA A 104 8.82 -8.23 -16.45
C ALA A 104 9.83 -8.35 -15.30
N GLY A 105 11.08 -7.93 -15.51
CA GLY A 105 12.13 -7.87 -14.48
C GLY A 105 11.77 -6.91 -13.34
N VAL A 106 11.24 -5.72 -13.65
CA VAL A 106 10.75 -4.77 -12.64
C VAL A 106 9.56 -5.33 -11.88
N VAL A 107 8.61 -5.99 -12.54
CA VAL A 107 7.48 -6.65 -11.88
C VAL A 107 7.96 -7.76 -10.95
N ALA A 108 8.91 -8.59 -11.40
CA ALA A 108 9.51 -9.63 -10.57
C ALA A 108 10.21 -9.04 -9.33
N LEU A 109 11.01 -7.98 -9.51
CA LEU A 109 11.62 -7.25 -8.39
C LEU A 109 10.57 -6.66 -7.45
N TYR A 110 9.50 -6.07 -7.97
CA TYR A 110 8.40 -5.54 -7.17
C TYR A 110 7.74 -6.64 -6.32
N LEU A 111 7.54 -7.86 -6.86
CA LEU A 111 7.01 -8.99 -6.10
C LEU A 111 7.96 -9.42 -4.99
N VAL A 112 9.27 -9.46 -5.24
CA VAL A 112 10.27 -9.76 -4.21
C VAL A 112 10.31 -8.66 -3.14
N PHE A 113 10.29 -7.38 -3.54
CA PHE A 113 10.21 -6.23 -2.63
C PHE A 113 8.98 -6.34 -1.73
N ARG A 114 7.81 -6.64 -2.32
CA ARG A 114 6.55 -6.80 -1.61
C ARG A 114 6.59 -7.99 -0.66
N PHE A 115 7.22 -9.09 -1.05
CA PHE A 115 7.41 -10.27 -0.21
C PHE A 115 8.28 -9.96 1.01
N LEU A 116 9.43 -9.31 0.83
CA LEU A 116 10.32 -8.94 1.93
C LEU A 116 9.67 -7.95 2.92
N ASN A 117 9.01 -6.91 2.40
CA ASN A 117 8.21 -6.00 3.22
C ASN A 117 7.06 -6.70 3.95
N GLY A 118 6.49 -7.73 3.31
CA GLY A 118 5.52 -8.61 3.93
C GLY A 118 6.06 -9.32 5.17
N ILE A 119 7.26 -9.89 5.09
CA ILE A 119 7.92 -10.55 6.24
C ILE A 119 8.09 -9.58 7.40
N ALA A 120 8.57 -8.36 7.15
CA ALA A 120 8.68 -7.33 8.18
C ALA A 120 7.31 -6.98 8.78
N THR A 121 6.28 -6.85 7.95
CA THR A 121 4.90 -6.61 8.40
C THR A 121 4.38 -7.76 9.28
N PHE A 122 4.77 -9.00 8.99
CA PHE A 122 4.47 -10.18 9.83
C PHE A 122 5.16 -10.12 11.20
N ALA A 123 6.42 -9.71 11.24
CA ALA A 123 7.12 -9.50 12.49
C ALA A 123 6.41 -8.43 13.35
N MET A 124 5.98 -7.32 12.73
CA MET A 124 5.21 -6.27 13.43
C MET A 124 3.89 -6.77 13.98
N MET A 125 3.20 -7.64 13.24
CA MET A 125 1.98 -8.28 13.71
C MET A 125 2.24 -9.18 14.93
N SER A 126 3.33 -9.95 14.93
CA SER A 126 3.73 -10.76 16.09
C SER A 126 4.01 -9.91 17.32
N ILE A 127 4.77 -8.82 17.19
CA ILE A 127 5.05 -7.89 18.30
C ILE A 127 3.75 -7.30 18.85
N SER A 128 2.84 -6.92 17.96
CA SER A 128 1.55 -6.34 18.34
C SER A 128 0.65 -7.37 19.04
N PHE A 129 0.72 -8.64 18.60
CA PHE A 129 0.02 -9.76 19.23
C PHE A 129 0.58 -10.07 20.62
N ASP A 130 1.91 -10.14 20.78
CA ASP A 130 2.56 -10.38 22.09
C ASP A 130 2.18 -9.28 23.08
N ARG A 131 2.11 -8.03 22.61
CA ARG A 131 1.69 -6.89 23.41
C ARG A 131 0.23 -7.00 23.88
N LEU A 132 -0.68 -7.51 23.05
CA LEU A 132 -2.09 -7.68 23.39
C LEU A 132 -2.36 -8.91 24.26
N SER A 133 -1.62 -9.99 24.03
CA SER A 133 -1.83 -11.29 24.69
C SER A 133 -1.16 -11.37 26.05
N THR A 134 0.08 -10.89 26.17
CA THR A 134 0.93 -11.07 27.38
C THR A 134 1.54 -9.77 27.87
N PHE A 135 1.23 -8.64 27.24
CA PHE A 135 1.91 -7.35 27.47
C PHE A 135 3.43 -7.41 27.25
N GLY A 136 3.90 -8.40 26.48
CA GLY A 136 5.31 -8.66 26.20
C GLY A 136 5.99 -7.53 25.43
N LYS A 137 7.29 -7.35 25.67
CA LYS A 137 8.17 -6.43 24.94
C LYS A 137 9.10 -7.21 24.03
N THR A 138 8.58 -7.69 22.91
CA THR A 138 9.39 -8.42 21.90
C THR A 138 10.17 -7.43 21.04
N SER A 139 11.47 -7.67 20.86
CA SER A 139 12.30 -6.86 19.96
C SER A 139 11.97 -7.16 18.48
N PHE A 140 12.16 -6.19 17.59
CA PHE A 140 11.82 -6.37 16.17
C PHE A 140 12.63 -7.48 15.52
N SER A 141 13.94 -7.51 15.77
CA SER A 141 14.83 -8.54 15.22
C SER A 141 14.47 -9.94 15.75
N ALA A 142 14.18 -10.08 17.04
CA ALA A 142 13.75 -11.35 17.61
C ALA A 142 12.46 -11.85 16.93
N ALA A 143 11.44 -10.98 16.86
CA ALA A 143 10.18 -11.31 16.20
C ALA A 143 10.36 -11.65 14.71
N TYR A 144 11.28 -10.96 14.02
CA TYR A 144 11.57 -11.18 12.60
C TYR A 144 12.15 -12.57 12.35
N PHE A 145 13.20 -12.95 13.10
CA PHE A 145 13.86 -14.25 12.90
C PHE A 145 13.04 -15.42 13.46
N GLU A 146 12.37 -15.27 14.60
CA GLU A 146 11.53 -16.31 15.19
C GLU A 146 10.32 -16.65 14.31
N ASN A 147 9.78 -15.66 13.60
CA ASN A 147 8.64 -15.85 12.72
C ASN A 147 9.00 -16.09 11.26
N LEU A 148 10.29 -16.07 10.87
CA LEU A 148 10.71 -16.05 9.46
C LEU A 148 10.08 -17.19 8.64
N GLY A 149 10.17 -18.43 9.12
CA GLY A 149 9.60 -19.59 8.41
C GLY A 149 8.07 -19.53 8.27
N ARG A 150 7.37 -18.96 9.26
CA ARG A 150 5.91 -18.76 9.22
C ARG A 150 5.54 -17.61 8.27
N ALA A 151 6.28 -16.51 8.36
CA ALA A 151 6.10 -15.33 7.54
C ALA A 151 6.32 -15.64 6.06
N VAL A 152 7.34 -16.44 5.72
CA VAL A 152 7.61 -16.93 4.37
C VAL A 152 6.43 -17.74 3.84
N ARG A 153 5.95 -18.74 4.59
CA ARG A 153 4.80 -19.57 4.16
C ARG A 153 3.53 -18.74 3.94
N TYR A 154 3.28 -17.75 4.81
CA TYR A 154 2.15 -16.84 4.68
C TYR A 154 2.29 -15.97 3.42
N HIS A 155 3.45 -15.34 3.22
CA HIS A 155 3.67 -14.41 2.11
C HIS A 155 3.80 -15.10 0.76
N LEU A 156 4.23 -16.36 0.73
CA LEU A 156 4.25 -17.17 -0.51
C LEU A 156 2.84 -17.31 -1.11
N LEU A 157 1.81 -17.37 -0.27
CA LEU A 157 0.41 -17.44 -0.70
C LEU A 157 -0.19 -16.04 -0.83
N TYR A 158 0.03 -15.18 0.17
CA TYR A 158 -0.59 -13.86 0.24
C TYR A 158 -0.13 -12.94 -0.89
N VAL A 159 1.16 -12.92 -1.24
CA VAL A 159 1.71 -11.96 -2.21
C VAL A 159 1.14 -12.19 -3.61
N PRO A 160 1.14 -13.41 -4.20
CA PRO A 160 0.56 -13.64 -5.51
C PRO A 160 -0.95 -13.37 -5.56
N LEU A 161 -1.70 -13.86 -4.57
CA LEU A 161 -3.15 -13.63 -4.47
C LEU A 161 -3.46 -12.13 -4.38
N SER A 162 -2.71 -11.42 -3.54
CA SER A 162 -2.89 -9.99 -3.37
C SER A 162 -2.46 -9.19 -4.60
N PHE A 163 -1.45 -9.65 -5.34
CA PHE A 163 -1.01 -9.02 -6.59
C PHE A 163 -2.09 -9.15 -7.66
N LEU A 164 -2.64 -10.36 -7.85
CA LEU A 164 -3.74 -10.59 -8.79
C LEU A 164 -4.96 -9.73 -8.45
N TYR A 165 -5.31 -9.63 -7.16
CA TYR A 165 -6.37 -8.74 -6.70
C TYR A 165 -6.09 -7.27 -7.05
N ASP A 166 -4.87 -6.80 -6.80
CA ASP A 166 -4.50 -5.40 -7.07
C ASP A 166 -4.50 -5.09 -8.57
N VAL A 167 -4.07 -6.03 -9.42
CA VAL A 167 -4.15 -5.90 -10.89
C VAL A 167 -5.61 -5.80 -11.34
N LEU A 168 -6.49 -6.70 -10.86
CA LEU A 168 -7.92 -6.65 -11.18
C LEU A 168 -8.57 -5.35 -10.68
N ALA A 169 -8.18 -4.88 -9.49
CA ALA A 169 -8.66 -3.62 -8.95
C ALA A 169 -8.21 -2.42 -9.82
N LEU A 170 -6.97 -2.43 -10.31
CA LEU A 170 -6.48 -1.39 -11.23
C LEU A 170 -7.21 -1.40 -12.57
N VAL A 171 -7.46 -2.57 -13.15
CA VAL A 171 -8.25 -2.70 -14.38
C VAL A 171 -9.67 -2.15 -14.18
N LEU A 172 -10.28 -2.47 -13.03
CA LEU A 172 -11.61 -1.95 -12.71
C LEU A 172 -11.58 -0.42 -12.52
N CYS A 173 -10.56 0.12 -11.84
CA CYS A 173 -10.40 1.57 -11.69
C CYS A 173 -10.18 2.26 -13.04
N TRP A 174 -9.40 1.65 -13.94
CA TRP A 174 -9.21 2.14 -15.30
C TRP A 174 -10.53 2.19 -16.07
N PHE A 175 -11.35 1.13 -15.99
CA PHE A 175 -12.68 1.10 -16.58
C PHE A 175 -13.56 2.23 -16.03
N PHE A 176 -13.64 2.42 -14.72
CA PHE A 176 -14.42 3.52 -14.13
C PHE A 176 -13.89 4.91 -14.49
N PHE A 177 -12.57 5.07 -14.62
CA PHE A 177 -11.96 6.36 -14.95
C PHE A 177 -12.31 6.82 -16.37
N PHE A 178 -12.24 5.91 -17.35
CA PHE A 178 -12.46 6.25 -18.75
C PHE A 178 -13.91 6.07 -19.21
N TYR A 179 -14.61 5.07 -18.67
CA TYR A 179 -15.96 4.72 -19.11
C TYR A 179 -17.06 5.51 -18.38
N ALA A 180 -16.88 5.87 -17.10
CA ALA A 180 -17.93 6.62 -16.39
C ALA A 180 -18.11 8.06 -16.93
N PRO A 181 -17.05 8.82 -17.27
CA PRO A 181 -17.21 10.14 -17.87
C PRO A 181 -17.72 10.11 -19.31
N SER A 182 -17.42 9.05 -20.08
CA SER A 182 -17.87 8.95 -21.49
C SER A 182 -19.38 8.77 -21.62
N LEU A 183 -20.05 8.20 -20.61
CA LEU A 183 -21.51 8.08 -20.55
C LEU A 183 -22.24 9.42 -20.35
N MET A 184 -21.56 10.43 -19.77
CA MET A 184 -22.17 11.73 -19.48
C MET A 184 -22.12 12.72 -20.66
N GLY A 185 -21.49 12.34 -21.78
CA GLY A 185 -21.51 13.09 -23.05
C GLY A 185 -20.84 14.47 -23.02
N SER A 186 -20.14 14.83 -21.94
CA SER A 186 -19.48 16.13 -21.74
C SER A 186 -18.04 15.95 -21.29
N THR A 187 -17.11 16.61 -21.97
CA THR A 187 -15.66 16.62 -21.67
C THR A 187 -15.22 17.82 -20.83
N GLY A 188 -16.15 18.39 -20.05
CA GLY A 188 -15.83 19.49 -19.14
C GLY A 188 -14.96 19.07 -17.95
N VAL A 189 -14.25 20.02 -17.34
CA VAL A 189 -13.42 19.79 -16.14
C VAL A 189 -14.20 19.09 -15.01
N GLY A 190 -15.50 19.37 -14.88
CA GLY A 190 -16.37 18.74 -13.89
C GLY A 190 -16.57 17.23 -14.07
N THR A 191 -16.61 16.72 -15.31
CA THR A 191 -16.77 15.28 -15.54
C THR A 191 -15.48 14.51 -15.26
N ILE A 192 -14.32 15.15 -15.50
CA ILE A 192 -13.00 14.61 -15.12
C ILE A 192 -12.88 14.52 -13.59
N LEU A 193 -13.25 15.58 -12.86
CA LEU A 193 -13.22 15.60 -11.40
C LEU A 193 -14.18 14.56 -10.80
N LEU A 194 -15.38 14.41 -11.37
CA LEU A 194 -16.32 13.37 -10.96
C LEU A 194 -15.76 11.96 -11.23
N GLY A 195 -15.19 11.71 -12.41
CA GLY A 195 -14.53 10.45 -12.75
C GLY A 195 -13.37 10.11 -11.80
N LEU A 196 -12.55 11.10 -11.46
CA LEU A 196 -11.49 10.95 -10.47
C LEU A 196 -12.05 10.62 -9.08
N SER A 197 -13.09 11.35 -8.63
CA SER A 197 -13.69 11.10 -7.32
C SER A 197 -14.31 9.70 -7.20
N LEU A 198 -14.96 9.23 -8.27
CA LEU A 198 -15.59 7.93 -8.33
C LEU A 198 -14.55 6.81 -8.32
N THR A 199 -13.46 6.95 -9.07
CA THR A 199 -12.39 5.95 -9.10
C THR A 199 -11.68 5.82 -7.77
N VAL A 200 -11.42 6.93 -7.08
CA VAL A 200 -10.87 6.91 -5.71
C VAL A 200 -11.85 6.21 -4.76
N ALA A 201 -13.15 6.49 -4.85
CA ALA A 201 -14.16 5.84 -4.02
C ALA A 201 -14.22 4.32 -4.26
N VAL A 202 -14.25 3.89 -5.53
CA VAL A 202 -14.23 2.47 -5.91
C VAL A 202 -12.96 1.79 -5.40
N TYR A 203 -11.80 2.43 -5.55
CA TYR A 203 -10.53 1.89 -5.06
C TYR A 203 -10.54 1.71 -3.54
N ILE A 204 -11.05 2.69 -2.78
CA ILE A 204 -11.18 2.59 -1.31
C ILE A 204 -12.08 1.43 -0.92
N VAL A 205 -13.20 1.24 -1.60
CA VAL A 205 -14.13 0.11 -1.36
C VAL A 205 -13.45 -1.23 -1.62
N LEU A 206 -12.69 -1.35 -2.72
CA LEU A 206 -11.92 -2.57 -3.03
C LEU A 206 -10.86 -2.84 -1.96
N GLN A 207 -10.10 -1.83 -1.54
CA GLN A 207 -9.10 -2.03 -0.48
C GLN A 207 -9.73 -2.43 0.85
N ALA A 208 -10.89 -1.84 1.21
CA ALA A 208 -11.64 -2.24 2.40
C ALA A 208 -12.14 -3.69 2.31
N LEU A 209 -12.60 -4.11 1.13
CA LEU A 209 -13.04 -5.48 0.86
C LEU A 209 -11.88 -6.47 1.01
N LYS A 210 -10.74 -6.19 0.39
CA LYS A 210 -9.50 -6.98 0.53
C LYS A 210 -9.08 -7.13 1.99
N LEU A 211 -8.98 -6.03 2.73
CA LEU A 211 -8.63 -6.06 4.14
C LEU A 211 -9.64 -6.85 4.97
N THR A 212 -10.92 -6.79 4.64
CA THR A 212 -11.96 -7.55 5.33
C THR A 212 -11.76 -9.06 5.16
N PHE A 213 -11.43 -9.53 3.96
CA PHE A 213 -11.12 -10.93 3.71
C PHE A 213 -9.81 -11.38 4.36
N ILE A 214 -8.78 -10.53 4.36
CA ILE A 214 -7.47 -10.91 4.94
C ILE A 214 -7.43 -10.70 6.47
N SER A 215 -8.40 -9.96 7.03
CA SER A 215 -8.40 -9.51 8.42
C SER A 215 -8.17 -10.61 9.45
N SER A 216 -8.74 -11.80 9.27
CA SER A 216 -8.55 -12.90 10.24
C SER A 216 -7.35 -13.77 9.96
N TRP A 217 -6.84 -13.76 8.72
CA TRP A 217 -5.84 -14.73 8.29
C TRP A 217 -4.48 -14.50 8.96
N MET A 218 -4.00 -13.25 8.97
CA MET A 218 -2.71 -12.91 9.55
C MET A 218 -2.67 -13.09 11.09
N PRO A 219 -3.65 -12.58 11.88
CA PRO A 219 -3.68 -12.84 13.32
C PRO A 219 -3.74 -14.32 13.66
N TYR A 220 -4.56 -15.08 12.93
CA TYR A 220 -4.68 -16.52 13.13
C TYR A 220 -3.36 -17.24 12.87
N ALA A 221 -2.62 -16.85 11.82
CA ALA A 221 -1.33 -17.44 11.48
C ALA A 221 -0.26 -17.17 12.56
N VAL A 222 -0.30 -15.98 13.18
CA VAL A 222 0.57 -15.61 14.31
C VAL A 222 0.22 -16.44 15.55
N GLU A 223 -1.06 -16.50 15.91
CA GLU A 223 -1.53 -17.17 17.12
C GLU A 223 -1.40 -18.70 17.05
N ASN A 224 -2.06 -19.32 16.06
CA ASN A 224 -2.23 -20.78 16.01
C ASN A 224 -1.06 -21.49 15.33
N LYS A 225 -0.05 -20.73 14.88
CA LYS A 225 1.12 -21.22 14.11
C LYS A 225 0.75 -22.01 12.84
N LYS A 226 -0.51 -21.97 12.41
CA LYS A 226 -1.07 -22.69 11.27
C LYS A 226 -1.53 -21.70 10.19
N VAL A 227 -0.69 -21.51 9.18
CA VAL A 227 -0.93 -20.54 8.09
C VAL A 227 -2.14 -20.90 7.22
N LEU A 228 -2.35 -22.18 6.92
CA LEU A 228 -3.40 -22.63 5.99
C LEU A 228 -4.80 -22.74 6.62
N ALA A 229 -4.88 -22.96 7.94
CA ALA A 229 -6.16 -23.17 8.61
C ALA A 229 -6.97 -21.87 8.77
N GLY A 230 -6.31 -20.71 8.84
CA GLY A 230 -6.98 -19.41 9.02
C GLY A 230 -7.81 -18.94 7.82
N TRP A 231 -7.63 -19.55 6.64
CA TRP A 231 -8.41 -19.19 5.45
C TRP A 231 -9.88 -19.65 5.56
N LYS A 232 -10.14 -20.80 6.20
CA LYS A 232 -11.49 -21.32 6.42
C LYS A 232 -12.28 -20.50 7.44
N ASP A 233 -11.61 -20.04 8.51
CA ASP A 233 -12.24 -19.25 9.57
C ASP A 233 -12.69 -17.86 9.13
N THR A 234 -12.14 -17.34 8.03
CA THR A 234 -12.58 -16.06 7.47
C THR A 234 -14.01 -16.16 6.92
N PHE A 235 -14.40 -17.32 6.37
CA PHE A 235 -15.71 -17.53 5.74
C PHE A 235 -16.80 -18.01 6.70
N THR A 236 -16.44 -18.47 7.91
CA THR A 236 -17.40 -18.98 8.91
C THR A 236 -18.08 -17.86 9.71
N LEU A 237 -17.59 -16.62 9.65
CA LEU A 237 -18.08 -15.48 10.42
C LEU A 237 -19.05 -14.56 9.65
N ARG A 238 -19.99 -15.14 8.89
CA ARG A 238 -20.91 -14.43 7.96
C ARG A 238 -21.67 -13.24 8.57
N GLY A 239 -22.01 -13.28 9.86
CA GLY A 239 -22.71 -12.18 10.54
C GLY A 239 -21.85 -10.97 10.94
N LYS A 240 -20.52 -11.12 10.99
CA LYS A 240 -19.58 -10.07 11.44
C LYS A 240 -18.87 -9.35 10.28
N PHE A 241 -19.05 -9.86 9.05
CA PHE A 241 -18.42 -9.34 7.84
C PHE A 241 -18.71 -7.86 7.59
N VAL A 242 -19.99 -7.46 7.63
CA VAL A 242 -20.40 -6.05 7.38
C VAL A 242 -19.76 -5.11 8.40
N ARG A 243 -19.72 -5.51 9.68
CA ARG A 243 -19.10 -4.71 10.75
C ARG A 243 -17.61 -4.50 10.52
N ARG A 244 -16.89 -5.55 10.08
CA ARG A 244 -15.47 -5.45 9.69
C ARG A 244 -15.30 -4.54 8.49
N PHE A 245 -16.11 -4.75 7.44
CA PHE A 245 -16.06 -3.97 6.22
C PHE A 245 -16.24 -2.47 6.48
N VAL A 246 -17.28 -2.10 7.23
CA VAL A 246 -17.52 -0.70 7.61
C VAL A 246 -16.36 -0.13 8.44
N SER A 247 -15.79 -0.93 9.35
CA SER A 247 -14.64 -0.50 10.16
C SER A 247 -13.40 -0.22 9.31
N TYR A 248 -13.10 -1.09 8.34
CA TYR A 248 -11.99 -0.91 7.41
C TYR A 248 -12.25 0.22 6.42
N LEU A 249 -13.47 0.36 5.91
CA LEU A 249 -13.88 1.42 5.02
C LEU A 249 -13.65 2.79 5.67
N LEU A 250 -14.15 2.97 6.89
CA LEU A 250 -13.98 4.22 7.64
C LEU A 250 -12.51 4.48 8.00
N ALA A 251 -11.75 3.44 8.36
CA ALA A 251 -10.33 3.55 8.64
C ALA A 251 -9.52 3.97 7.41
N ILE A 252 -9.75 3.36 6.25
CA ILE A 252 -9.06 3.71 5.00
C ILE A 252 -9.43 5.13 4.59
N TYR A 253 -10.70 5.52 4.67
CA TYR A 253 -11.12 6.88 4.33
C TYR A 253 -10.41 7.92 5.22
N LEU A 254 -10.38 7.69 6.53
CA LEU A 254 -9.66 8.55 7.47
C LEU A 254 -8.16 8.63 7.12
N MET A 255 -7.53 7.50 6.78
CA MET A 255 -6.13 7.47 6.35
C MET A 255 -5.88 8.27 5.08
N VAL A 256 -6.74 8.12 4.07
CA VAL A 256 -6.60 8.86 2.81
C VAL A 256 -6.68 10.35 3.09
N VAL A 257 -7.67 10.81 3.87
CA VAL A 257 -7.81 12.22 4.25
C VAL A 257 -6.57 12.72 5.00
N ILE A 258 -6.12 12.01 6.03
CA ILE A 258 -4.93 12.40 6.80
C ILE A 258 -3.69 12.47 5.91
N ASN A 259 -3.45 11.43 5.10
CA ASN A 259 -2.26 11.38 4.23
C ASN A 259 -2.30 12.48 3.15
N VAL A 260 -3.46 12.74 2.53
CA VAL A 260 -3.60 13.79 1.51
C VAL A 260 -3.39 15.18 2.12
N VAL A 261 -4.04 15.47 3.25
CA VAL A 261 -3.90 16.77 3.94
C VAL A 261 -2.46 16.97 4.39
N CYS A 262 -1.87 16.00 5.08
CA CYS A 262 -0.49 16.09 5.52
C CYS A 262 0.49 16.19 4.35
N GLY A 263 0.31 15.38 3.30
CA GLY A 263 1.14 15.41 2.11
C GLY A 263 1.12 16.78 1.43
N PHE A 264 -0.06 17.39 1.31
CA PHE A 264 -0.21 18.73 0.75
C PHE A 264 0.43 19.80 1.65
N CYS A 265 0.13 19.80 2.95
CA CYS A 265 0.61 20.83 3.88
C CYS A 265 2.13 20.81 4.08
N THR A 266 2.79 19.67 3.96
CA THR A 266 4.23 19.53 4.25
C THR A 266 5.08 19.23 3.02
N LEU A 267 4.54 19.46 1.82
CA LEU A 267 5.18 19.12 0.53
C LEU A 267 5.72 17.67 0.51
N GLY A 268 4.92 16.74 1.05
CA GLY A 268 5.21 15.31 1.07
C GLY A 268 6.12 14.82 2.20
N SER A 269 6.83 15.69 2.94
CA SER A 269 7.77 15.24 3.98
C SER A 269 7.11 14.43 5.11
N PHE A 270 5.91 14.79 5.55
CA PHE A 270 5.19 14.09 6.61
C PHE A 270 4.65 12.71 6.18
N LEU A 271 4.58 12.43 4.86
CA LEU A 271 4.20 11.11 4.34
C LEU A 271 5.18 10.00 4.77
N LEU A 272 6.44 10.37 5.02
CA LEU A 272 7.43 9.43 5.55
C LEU A 272 7.01 8.83 6.89
N ILE A 273 6.23 9.56 7.70
CA ILE A 273 5.75 9.09 8.99
C ILE A 273 4.32 8.56 8.89
N THR A 274 3.44 9.24 8.15
CA THR A 274 2.02 8.86 8.11
C THR A 274 1.77 7.56 7.35
N LEU A 275 2.57 7.23 6.32
CA LEU A 275 2.45 5.97 5.59
C LEU A 275 2.76 4.73 6.44
N PRO A 276 3.93 4.63 7.13
CA PRO A 276 4.18 3.50 8.03
C PRO A 276 3.25 3.52 9.26
N ALA A 277 2.84 4.69 9.75
CA ALA A 277 1.85 4.78 10.83
C ALA A 277 0.49 4.21 10.41
N SER A 278 0.05 4.50 9.18
CA SER A 278 -1.16 3.93 8.59
C SER A 278 -1.08 2.40 8.50
N ALA A 279 0.08 1.87 8.06
CA ALA A 279 0.29 0.42 7.99
C ALA A 279 0.18 -0.26 9.37
N ILE A 280 0.82 0.30 10.40
CA ILE A 280 0.75 -0.25 11.76
C ILE A 280 -0.63 -0.08 12.38
N TYR A 281 -1.32 1.02 12.11
CA TYR A 281 -2.69 1.21 12.54
C TYR A 281 -3.60 0.11 12.00
N LEU A 282 -3.46 -0.26 10.71
CA LEU A 282 -4.27 -1.34 10.13
C LEU A 282 -4.00 -2.69 10.82
N LEU A 283 -2.74 -2.97 11.21
CA LEU A 283 -2.40 -4.16 12.00
C LEU A 283 -3.08 -4.14 13.38
N TRP A 284 -3.04 -3.00 14.08
CA TRP A 284 -3.74 -2.85 15.36
C TRP A 284 -5.25 -3.03 15.22
N LEU A 285 -5.85 -2.41 14.19
CA LEU A 285 -7.28 -2.55 13.90
C LEU A 285 -7.63 -4.02 13.62
N GLN A 286 -6.80 -4.70 12.84
CA GLN A 286 -6.95 -6.12 12.52
C GLN A 286 -6.91 -6.99 13.78
N LEU A 287 -5.96 -6.76 14.68
CA LEU A 287 -5.89 -7.47 15.96
C LEU A 287 -7.08 -7.18 16.87
N VAL A 288 -7.46 -5.92 17.03
CA VAL A 288 -8.58 -5.53 17.90
C VAL A 288 -9.90 -6.14 17.41
N LEU A 289 -10.14 -6.15 16.09
CA LEU A 289 -11.30 -6.81 15.50
C LEU A 289 -11.23 -8.32 15.72
N TYR A 290 -10.08 -8.95 15.48
CA TYR A 290 -9.89 -10.38 15.70
C TYR A 290 -10.17 -10.81 17.15
N TYR A 291 -9.66 -10.07 18.14
CA TYR A 291 -9.90 -10.35 19.56
C TYR A 291 -11.36 -10.18 19.96
N HIS A 292 -11.99 -9.08 19.54
CA HIS A 292 -13.41 -8.84 19.82
C HIS A 292 -14.28 -9.94 19.24
N GLU A 293 -13.95 -10.44 18.06
CA GLU A 293 -14.81 -11.41 17.39
C GLU A 293 -14.66 -12.83 17.90
N ASN A 294 -13.50 -13.15 18.47
CA ASN A 294 -13.24 -14.40 19.18
C ASN A 294 -13.57 -14.32 20.69
N GLY A 295 -14.19 -13.22 21.15
CA GLY A 295 -14.58 -13.03 22.55
C GLY A 295 -13.40 -12.96 23.53
N ARG A 296 -12.22 -12.55 23.05
CA ARG A 296 -10.97 -12.60 23.82
C ARG A 296 -10.71 -11.32 24.58
N LYS A 297 -10.15 -11.48 25.77
CA LYS A 297 -9.58 -10.39 26.57
C LYS A 297 -8.20 -10.00 26.02
N TYR A 298 -7.89 -8.71 25.96
CA TYR A 298 -6.58 -8.18 25.58
C TYR A 298 -6.15 -6.99 26.44
N TYR A 299 -4.84 -6.81 26.58
CA TYR A 299 -4.26 -5.69 27.29
C TYR A 299 -4.32 -4.41 26.45
N LEU A 300 -4.96 -3.36 26.97
CA LEU A 300 -4.85 -1.99 26.45
C LEU A 300 -3.68 -1.26 27.13
N HIS A 301 -3.50 -1.49 28.43
CA HIS A 301 -2.37 -1.03 29.24
C HIS A 301 -1.93 -2.14 30.20
N ALA A 302 -0.80 -1.96 30.88
CA ALA A 302 -0.33 -2.87 31.92
C ALA A 302 -1.41 -3.15 32.99
N ARG A 303 -2.24 -2.13 33.28
CA ARG A 303 -3.32 -2.18 34.28
C ARG A 303 -4.73 -2.24 33.70
N LYS A 304 -4.90 -2.27 32.36
CA LYS A 304 -6.23 -2.24 31.72
C LYS A 304 -6.38 -3.36 30.71
N VAL A 305 -7.24 -4.32 31.04
CA VAL A 305 -7.63 -5.43 30.16
C VAL A 305 -9.05 -5.17 29.63
N VAL A 306 -9.29 -5.46 28.37
CA VAL A 306 -10.55 -5.21 27.67
C VAL A 306 -11.06 -6.51 27.06
N GLY A 307 -12.34 -6.86 27.28
CA GLY A 307 -13.02 -8.01 26.66
C GLY A 307 -14.53 -7.99 26.90
N ASP A 308 -15.29 -8.95 26.33
CA ASP A 308 -16.77 -9.00 26.35
C ASP A 308 -17.39 -9.47 27.68
N ALA A 309 -16.58 -9.67 28.72
CA ALA A 309 -17.08 -9.79 30.09
C ALA A 309 -16.93 -8.42 30.73
N GLU A 310 -18.01 -7.64 30.67
CA GLU A 310 -18.36 -6.41 31.40
C GLU A 310 -17.23 -5.39 31.63
N ASP A 311 -17.57 -4.11 31.47
CA ASP A 311 -16.78 -3.02 32.04
C ASP A 311 -16.46 -3.37 33.50
N MET A 312 -15.23 -3.83 33.78
CA MET A 312 -14.78 -3.85 35.16
C MET A 312 -14.74 -2.39 35.60
N PRO A 313 -15.45 -2.01 36.67
CA PRO A 313 -15.39 -0.66 37.19
C PRO A 313 -13.93 -0.35 37.49
N VAL A 314 -13.53 0.85 37.13
CA VAL A 314 -12.29 1.44 37.65
C VAL A 314 -12.55 1.72 39.12
N GLU A 315 -12.14 0.79 39.97
CA GLU A 315 -11.87 0.96 41.40
C GLU A 315 -10.76 -0.07 41.69
N SER A 316 -9.59 0.28 42.17
CA SER A 316 -9.29 1.28 43.17
C SER A 316 -8.04 2.09 42.81
N GLU A 317 -7.98 3.32 43.32
CA GLU A 317 -6.72 3.86 43.82
C GLU A 317 -5.99 2.75 44.57
N ILE A 318 -4.79 2.43 44.12
CA ILE A 318 -3.82 1.88 45.04
C ILE A 318 -3.32 3.12 45.77
N ASP A 319 -4.00 3.47 46.86
CA ASP A 319 -3.36 4.16 47.96
C ASP A 319 -2.20 3.26 48.37
N LEU A 320 -1.02 3.58 47.84
CA LEU A 320 0.20 3.31 48.58
C LEU A 320 0.20 4.33 49.71
N ASP A 321 -0.49 3.97 50.79
CA ASP A 321 -0.14 4.43 52.12
C ASP A 321 1.34 4.09 52.31
N LEU A 322 2.18 5.06 51.95
CA LEU A 322 3.52 5.18 52.47
C LEU A 322 3.38 5.65 53.91
N GLU A 323 3.02 4.71 54.79
CA GLU A 323 3.30 4.85 56.21
C GLU A 323 4.22 3.70 56.68
N SER A 324 5.31 4.15 57.32
CA SER A 324 6.46 3.45 57.90
C SER A 324 7.54 2.95 56.93
#